data_AF-A0A7S3SLK1-F1
#
_entry.id   AF-A0A7S3SLK1-F1
#
_cell.length_a   1.000
_cell.length_b   1.000
_cell.length_c   1.000
_cell.angle_alpha   90.00
_cell.angle_beta   90.00
_cell.angle_gamma   90.00
#
_symmetry.space_group_name_H-M   'P 1'
#
loop_
_entity.id
_entity.type
_entity.pdbx_description
1 polymer ?
#
loop_
_entity_poly.entity_id
_entity_poly.type
_entity_poly.pdbx_seq_one_letter_code
_entity_poly.pdbx_strand_id
1 'polypeptide(L)'
;FPTCCFLMKMLPKFDVDTNDAFGPTLSKWWEHMSTNDPVGVRVYGEIIGALDGWDEKGRWDTIAGAGLRDTASSTLFDKILAKELPADVVYEDEHVLAFRDIAPVAPTHVLLIPKVRAGLTRLQHATTENKFILGHMLSVGVPAIVAAEGLSSYRLVINDGEDACQSVFHLHMHIIGGKKLSWPPGAQ
;
A
#
# COMPACT_ATOMS: atom_id res chain seq x y z
N PHE A 1 9.19 27.78 14.27
CA PHE A 1 7.88 27.55 14.94
C PHE A 1 6.82 27.03 13.96
N PRO A 2 6.49 27.68 12.82
CA PRO A 2 5.48 27.16 11.89
C PRO A 2 5.84 25.79 11.29
N THR A 3 7.11 25.56 10.96
CA THR A 3 7.61 24.25 10.53
C THR A 3 7.39 23.18 11.59
N CYS A 4 7.58 23.51 12.87
CA CYS A 4 7.32 22.58 13.96
C CYS A 4 5.82 22.28 14.07
N CYS A 5 4.95 23.29 13.95
CA CYS A 5 3.49 23.09 13.91
C CYS A 5 3.10 22.12 12.77
N PHE A 6 3.68 22.33 11.59
CA PHE A 6 3.44 21.47 10.43
C PHE A 6 3.94 20.05 10.65
N LEU A 7 5.17 19.87 11.15
CA LEU A 7 5.75 18.55 11.42
C LEU A 7 4.95 17.79 12.49
N MET A 8 4.55 18.46 13.58
CA MET A 8 3.72 17.85 14.62
C MET A 8 2.35 17.41 14.11
N LYS A 9 1.79 18.12 13.11
CA LYS A 9 0.53 17.77 12.47
C LYS A 9 0.69 16.67 11.40
N MET A 10 1.82 16.65 10.69
CA MET A 10 2.05 15.81 9.52
C MET A 10 2.74 14.49 9.81
N LEU A 11 3.78 14.47 10.63
CA LEU A 11 4.55 13.25 10.91
C LEU A 11 3.69 12.12 11.47
N PRO A 12 2.71 12.38 12.37
CA PRO A 12 1.80 11.33 12.80
C PRO A 12 0.99 10.73 11.66
N LYS A 13 0.77 11.42 10.52
CA LYS A 13 0.05 10.84 9.36
C LYS A 13 0.90 9.84 8.58
N PHE A 14 2.21 9.81 8.78
CA PHE A 14 3.16 8.87 8.20
C PHE A 14 3.66 7.82 9.21
N ASP A 15 2.97 7.66 10.34
CA ASP A 15 3.36 6.77 11.45
C ASP A 15 4.77 7.05 12.01
N VAL A 16 5.22 8.29 11.91
CA VAL A 16 6.49 8.76 12.50
C VAL A 16 6.21 9.40 13.85
N ASP A 17 6.90 8.93 14.91
CA ASP A 17 6.85 9.56 16.22
C ASP A 17 7.51 10.96 16.14
N THR A 18 6.76 11.96 16.57
CA THR A 18 7.22 13.35 16.60
C THR A 18 8.36 13.59 17.60
N ASN A 19 8.46 12.77 18.66
CA ASN A 19 9.54 12.85 19.65
C ASN A 19 10.86 12.34 19.10
N ASP A 20 10.83 11.37 18.17
CA ASP A 20 12.03 10.91 17.47
C ASP A 20 12.53 11.97 16.48
N ALA A 21 11.60 12.72 15.88
CA ALA A 21 11.93 13.80 14.96
C ALA A 21 12.52 15.04 15.67
N PHE A 22 12.06 15.35 16.89
CA PHE A 22 12.54 16.49 17.66
C PHE A 22 13.49 16.00 18.75
N GLY A 23 14.80 16.19 18.55
CA GLY A 23 15.78 15.94 19.61
C GLY A 23 15.46 16.72 20.90
N PRO A 24 16.08 16.37 22.04
CA PRO A 24 15.64 16.79 23.38
C PRO A 24 15.61 18.31 23.59
N THR A 25 16.54 19.05 22.96
CA THR A 25 16.56 20.52 23.02
C THR A 25 15.38 21.14 22.28
N LEU A 26 15.05 20.62 21.10
CA LEU A 26 13.96 21.14 20.29
C LEU A 26 12.61 20.83 20.91
N SER A 27 12.45 19.64 21.52
CA SER A 27 11.22 19.25 22.22
C SER A 27 10.91 20.15 23.40
N LYS A 28 11.91 20.48 24.24
CA LYS A 28 11.73 21.43 25.35
C LYS A 28 11.37 22.84 24.87
N TRP A 29 12.04 23.32 23.82
CA TRP A 29 11.73 24.62 23.23
C TRP A 29 10.32 24.64 22.64
N TRP A 30 9.93 23.57 21.95
CA TRP A 30 8.60 23.41 21.36
C TRP A 30 7.50 23.41 22.42
N GLU A 31 7.67 22.63 23.49
CA GLU A 31 6.75 22.59 24.62
C GLU A 31 6.56 24.00 25.21
N HIS A 32 7.66 24.71 25.48
CA HIS A 32 7.58 26.08 26.00
C HIS A 32 6.83 27.02 25.05
N MET A 33 7.17 27.02 23.76
CA MET A 33 6.56 27.93 22.79
C MET A 33 5.09 27.62 22.51
N SER A 34 4.67 26.36 22.57
CA SER A 34 3.30 25.94 22.27
C SER A 34 2.37 25.97 23.48
N THR A 35 2.90 26.04 24.71
CA THR A 35 2.08 26.00 25.94
C THR A 35 2.27 27.19 26.87
N ASN A 36 3.49 27.74 26.98
CA ASN A 36 3.85 28.69 28.03
C ASN A 36 4.09 30.11 27.50
N ASP A 37 4.52 30.26 26.23
CA ASP A 37 4.72 31.57 25.62
C ASP A 37 3.40 32.13 25.03
N PRO A 38 2.89 33.28 25.50
CA PRO A 38 1.59 33.80 25.05
C PRO A 38 1.50 34.09 23.55
N VAL A 39 2.62 34.51 22.94
CA VAL A 39 2.65 34.80 21.50
C VAL A 39 2.69 33.50 20.70
N GLY A 40 3.52 32.55 21.14
CA GLY A 40 3.63 31.22 20.56
C GLY A 40 2.32 30.44 20.62
N VAL A 41 1.62 30.45 21.76
CA VAL A 41 0.30 29.83 21.93
C VAL A 41 -0.73 30.41 20.93
N ARG A 42 -0.76 31.73 20.76
CA ARG A 42 -1.67 32.37 19.80
C ARG A 42 -1.36 31.96 18.36
N VAL A 43 -0.09 32.07 17.96
CA VAL A 43 0.35 31.69 16.61
C VAL A 43 0.13 30.20 16.35
N TYR A 44 0.31 29.35 17.37
CA TYR A 44 0.00 27.92 17.28
C TYR A 44 -1.47 27.69 16.97
N GLY A 45 -2.38 28.33 17.72
CA GLY A 45 -3.81 28.23 17.49
C GLY A 45 -4.23 28.67 16.08
N GLU A 46 -3.67 29.77 15.57
CA GLU A 46 -3.93 30.26 14.21
C GLU A 46 -3.48 29.25 13.14
N ILE A 47 -2.28 28.69 13.29
CA ILE A 47 -1.75 27.71 12.33
C ILE A 47 -2.54 26.40 12.39
N ILE A 48 -2.80 25.89 13.58
CA ILE A 48 -3.55 24.63 13.75
C ILE A 48 -4.97 24.78 13.23
N GLY A 49 -5.67 25.88 13.51
CA GLY A 49 -7.00 26.11 12.95
C GLY A 49 -7.03 26.13 11.43
N ALA A 50 -5.99 26.71 10.78
CA ALA A 50 -5.87 26.64 9.33
C ALA A 50 -5.61 25.21 8.81
N LEU A 51 -4.80 24.42 9.52
CA LEU A 51 -4.49 23.03 9.17
C LEU A 51 -5.67 22.09 9.44
N ASP A 52 -6.49 22.34 10.46
CA ASP A 52 -7.72 21.60 10.73
C ASP A 52 -8.72 21.80 9.58
N GLY A 53 -8.83 23.04 9.07
CA GLY A 53 -9.61 23.30 7.86
C GLY A 53 -9.09 22.61 6.59
N TRP A 54 -7.82 22.16 6.58
CA TRP A 54 -7.29 21.30 5.51
C TRP A 54 -7.65 19.83 5.73
N ASP A 55 -7.62 19.35 6.98
CA ASP A 55 -8.10 18.01 7.35
C ASP A 55 -9.56 17.82 6.91
N GLU A 56 -10.43 18.77 7.28
CA GLU A 56 -11.87 18.73 6.93
C GLU A 56 -12.13 18.65 5.43
N LYS A 57 -11.21 19.19 4.62
CA LYS A 57 -11.31 19.24 3.16
C LYS A 57 -10.56 18.11 2.46
N GLY A 58 -10.03 17.12 3.20
CA GLY A 58 -9.27 16.01 2.63
C GLY A 58 -8.02 16.47 1.85
N ARG A 59 -7.45 17.64 2.18
CA ARG A 59 -6.34 18.20 1.40
C ARG A 59 -5.08 17.34 1.48
N TRP A 60 -4.92 16.60 2.58
CA TRP A 60 -3.79 15.72 2.81
C TRP A 60 -3.82 14.49 1.91
N ASP A 61 -4.98 14.08 1.40
CA ASP A 61 -5.11 12.88 0.57
C ASP A 61 -4.28 13.01 -0.72
N THR A 62 -4.10 14.24 -1.20
CA THR A 62 -3.26 14.56 -2.36
C THR A 62 -1.75 14.61 -2.07
N ILE A 63 -1.36 14.60 -0.80
CA ILE A 63 0.05 14.54 -0.38
C ILE A 63 0.44 13.07 -0.28
N ALA A 64 1.40 12.67 -1.12
CA ALA A 64 1.88 11.30 -1.23
C ALA A 64 2.13 10.69 0.16
N GLY A 65 1.37 9.65 0.50
CA GLY A 65 1.47 8.91 1.77
C GLY A 65 0.53 9.33 2.89
N ALA A 66 -0.07 10.53 2.88
CA ALA A 66 -0.87 11.02 4.01
C ALA A 66 -2.33 10.47 4.03
N GLY A 67 -2.84 9.97 2.89
CA GLY A 67 -4.13 9.26 2.77
C GLY A 67 -4.00 7.74 2.63
N LEU A 68 -2.78 7.20 2.62
CA LEU A 68 -2.51 5.78 2.37
C LEU A 68 -2.67 4.86 3.59
N ARG A 69 -3.26 5.36 4.69
CA ARG A 69 -3.47 4.54 5.89
C ARG A 69 -4.45 3.43 5.59
N ASP A 70 -3.89 2.29 5.25
CA ASP A 70 -4.62 1.07 5.08
C ASP A 70 -5.11 0.61 6.45
N THR A 71 -6.39 0.88 6.74
CA THR A 71 -7.01 0.52 8.02
C THR A 71 -7.45 -0.95 8.06
N ALA A 72 -7.33 -1.69 6.96
CA ALA A 72 -7.70 -3.09 6.94
C ALA A 72 -6.69 -3.95 7.70
N SER A 73 -7.19 -5.00 8.35
CA SER A 73 -6.35 -5.91 9.12
C SER A 73 -5.24 -6.53 8.26
N SER A 74 -4.13 -6.89 8.93
CA SER A 74 -3.05 -7.67 8.32
C SER A 74 -3.57 -9.01 7.78
N THR A 75 -3.04 -9.40 6.62
CA THR A 75 -3.36 -10.59 5.86
C THR A 75 -2.17 -11.56 5.80
N LEU A 76 -2.38 -12.74 5.21
CA LEU A 76 -1.30 -13.70 4.95
C LEU A 76 -0.19 -13.09 4.08
N PHE A 77 -0.56 -12.26 3.09
CA PHE A 77 0.41 -11.65 2.18
C PHE A 77 1.26 -10.59 2.87
N ASP A 78 0.71 -9.86 3.85
CA ASP A 78 1.49 -8.93 4.69
C ASP A 78 2.58 -9.68 5.47
N LYS A 79 2.27 -10.88 5.97
CA LYS A 79 3.27 -11.74 6.65
C LYS A 79 4.34 -12.27 5.70
N ILE A 80 3.98 -12.56 4.45
CA ILE A 80 4.95 -12.93 3.40
C ILE A 80 5.85 -11.74 3.07
N LEU A 81 5.29 -10.55 2.92
CA LEU A 81 6.04 -9.31 2.67
C LEU A 81 7.01 -8.99 3.81
N ALA A 82 6.57 -9.17 5.06
CA ALA A 82 7.38 -9.05 6.27
C ALA A 82 8.40 -10.20 6.45
N LYS A 83 8.42 -11.18 5.54
CA LYS A 83 9.27 -12.39 5.58
C LYS A 83 9.06 -13.24 6.85
N GLU A 84 7.90 -13.10 7.51
CA GLU A 84 7.49 -13.94 8.63
C GLU A 84 7.03 -15.33 8.17
N LEU A 85 6.49 -15.40 6.96
CA LEU A 85 6.12 -16.65 6.29
C LEU A 85 6.98 -16.87 5.04
N PRO A 86 7.44 -18.10 4.80
CA PRO A 86 8.20 -18.42 3.61
C PRO A 86 7.28 -18.35 2.37
N ALA A 87 7.84 -17.92 1.24
CA ALA A 87 7.22 -18.00 -0.06
C ALA A 87 8.29 -18.30 -1.12
N ASP A 88 7.93 -19.07 -2.15
CA ASP A 88 8.79 -19.31 -3.31
C ASP A 88 8.72 -18.10 -4.25
N VAL A 89 9.58 -17.12 -4.00
CA VAL A 89 9.62 -15.84 -4.72
C VAL A 89 10.22 -16.04 -6.10
N VAL A 90 9.47 -15.63 -7.14
CA VAL A 90 9.90 -15.73 -8.55
C VAL A 90 10.26 -14.37 -9.16
N TYR A 91 9.75 -13.28 -8.58
CA TYR A 91 10.07 -11.92 -8.99
C TYR A 91 9.85 -10.94 -7.83
N GLU A 92 10.74 -9.97 -7.68
CA GLU A 92 10.61 -8.92 -6.68
C GLU A 92 11.28 -7.64 -7.21
N ASP A 93 10.59 -6.51 -7.11
CA ASP A 93 11.15 -5.18 -7.36
C ASP A 93 10.76 -4.21 -6.24
N GLU A 94 10.93 -2.90 -6.44
CA GLU A 94 10.58 -1.89 -5.44
C GLU A 94 9.07 -1.85 -5.11
N HIS A 95 8.20 -2.21 -6.05
CA HIS A 95 6.75 -1.98 -5.97
C HIS A 95 5.92 -3.26 -5.81
N VAL A 96 6.40 -4.38 -6.33
CA VAL A 96 5.66 -5.64 -6.38
C VAL A 96 6.49 -6.82 -5.89
N LEU A 97 5.78 -7.86 -5.46
CA LEU A 97 6.33 -9.16 -5.13
C LEU A 97 5.52 -10.22 -5.87
N ALA A 98 6.20 -11.22 -6.44
CA ALA A 98 5.55 -12.38 -7.03
C ALA A 98 6.13 -13.68 -6.51
N PHE A 99 5.25 -14.62 -6.20
CA PHE A 99 5.62 -15.92 -5.64
C PHE A 99 4.68 -17.02 -6.14
N ARG A 100 5.13 -18.27 -6.07
CA ARG A 100 4.31 -19.40 -6.51
C ARG A 100 3.11 -19.59 -5.58
N ASP A 101 1.95 -19.86 -6.17
CA ASP A 101 0.76 -20.24 -5.42
C ASP A 101 1.01 -21.60 -4.74
N ILE A 102 0.62 -21.72 -3.47
CA ILE A 102 0.77 -22.95 -2.68
C ILE A 102 -0.19 -24.08 -3.15
N ALA A 103 -1.29 -23.71 -3.81
CA ALA A 103 -2.28 -24.60 -4.40
C ALA A 103 -2.35 -24.36 -5.93
N PRO A 104 -1.32 -24.76 -6.69
CA PRO A 104 -1.24 -24.45 -8.12
C PRO A 104 -2.34 -25.15 -8.93
N VAL A 105 -3.04 -24.40 -9.79
CA VAL A 105 -4.08 -24.94 -10.70
C VAL A 105 -3.56 -25.27 -12.11
N ALA A 106 -2.29 -24.95 -12.38
CA ALA A 106 -1.57 -25.20 -13.62
C ALA A 106 -0.07 -25.34 -13.33
N PRO A 107 0.75 -25.86 -14.28
CA PRO A 107 2.19 -26.01 -14.07
C PRO A 107 2.90 -24.72 -13.66
N THR A 108 2.47 -23.59 -14.23
CA THR A 108 2.84 -22.26 -13.71
C THR A 108 1.60 -21.60 -13.12
N HIS A 109 1.62 -21.35 -11.82
CA HIS A 109 0.63 -20.56 -11.10
C HIS A 109 1.36 -19.63 -10.12
N VAL A 110 1.42 -18.34 -10.47
CA VAL A 110 2.11 -17.30 -9.71
C VAL A 110 1.12 -16.26 -9.24
N LEU A 111 1.28 -15.79 -8.01
CA LEU A 111 0.57 -14.63 -7.47
C LEU A 111 1.48 -13.42 -7.56
N LEU A 112 1.03 -12.36 -8.24
CA LEU A 112 1.68 -11.05 -8.28
C LEU A 112 0.89 -10.08 -7.41
N ILE A 113 1.55 -9.47 -6.42
CA ILE A 113 0.93 -8.56 -5.44
C ILE A 113 1.68 -7.23 -5.38
N PRO A 114 0.99 -6.11 -5.09
CA PRO A 114 1.66 -4.86 -4.72
C PRO A 114 2.24 -5.00 -3.30
N LYS A 115 3.45 -4.48 -3.08
CA LYS A 115 4.07 -4.44 -1.74
C LYS A 115 3.35 -3.47 -0.80
N VAL A 116 2.83 -2.38 -1.36
CA VAL A 116 2.02 -1.40 -0.63
C VAL A 116 0.57 -1.58 -1.09
N ARG A 117 -0.30 -2.05 -0.18
CA ARG A 117 -1.71 -2.30 -0.48
C ARG A 117 -2.47 -1.00 -0.74
N ALA A 118 -2.22 0.08 0.00
CA ALA A 118 -2.84 1.39 -0.25
C ALA A 118 -4.37 1.32 -0.42
N GLY A 119 -5.05 0.53 0.42
CA GLY A 119 -6.50 0.32 0.36
C GLY A 119 -6.97 -0.69 -0.68
N LEU A 120 -6.08 -1.25 -1.50
CA LEU A 120 -6.36 -2.32 -2.48
C LEU A 120 -6.56 -3.68 -1.78
N THR A 121 -7.51 -3.76 -0.87
CA THR A 121 -8.01 -5.05 -0.34
C THR A 121 -8.83 -5.80 -1.39
N ARG A 122 -9.38 -5.09 -2.38
CA ARG A 122 -10.13 -5.56 -3.53
C ARG A 122 -9.83 -4.66 -4.73
N LEU A 123 -10.07 -5.13 -5.96
CA LEU A 123 -9.90 -4.30 -7.16
C LEU A 123 -10.97 -3.19 -7.23
N GLN A 124 -12.19 -3.45 -6.75
CA GLN A 124 -13.29 -2.47 -6.71
C GLN A 124 -12.97 -1.22 -5.85
N HIS A 125 -11.96 -1.29 -4.98
CA HIS A 125 -11.50 -0.15 -4.19
C HIS A 125 -10.43 0.68 -4.89
N ALA A 126 -9.98 0.28 -6.08
CA ALA A 126 -8.96 1.02 -6.82
C ALA A 126 -9.45 2.42 -7.20
N THR A 127 -8.60 3.41 -6.96
CA THR A 127 -8.81 4.81 -7.36
C THR A 127 -7.79 5.21 -8.42
N THR A 128 -7.87 6.47 -8.89
CA THR A 128 -6.88 7.04 -9.81
C THR A 128 -5.46 7.06 -9.23
N GLU A 129 -5.31 7.06 -7.91
CA GLU A 129 -4.01 7.02 -7.23
C GLU A 129 -3.31 5.67 -7.43
N ASN A 130 -4.08 4.59 -7.56
CA ASN A 130 -3.54 3.25 -7.80
C ASN A 130 -3.15 3.00 -9.26
N LYS A 131 -3.36 3.98 -10.16
CA LYS A 131 -3.07 3.83 -11.59
C LYS A 131 -1.63 3.40 -11.86
N PHE A 132 -0.68 3.97 -11.12
CA PHE A 132 0.72 3.60 -11.26
C PHE A 132 0.95 2.12 -10.92
N ILE A 133 0.53 1.67 -9.74
CA ILE A 133 0.82 0.31 -9.28
C ILE A 133 0.09 -0.75 -10.12
N LEU A 134 -1.16 -0.51 -10.51
CA LEU A 134 -1.91 -1.39 -11.40
C LEU A 134 -1.26 -1.48 -12.78
N GLY A 135 -0.82 -0.33 -13.31
CA GLY A 135 -0.05 -0.26 -14.54
C GLY A 135 1.25 -1.05 -14.44
N HIS A 136 2.02 -0.82 -13.38
CA HIS A 136 3.31 -1.48 -13.12
C HIS A 136 3.17 -3.00 -13.03
N MET A 137 2.15 -3.51 -12.34
CA MET A 137 1.85 -4.94 -12.29
C MET A 137 1.64 -5.52 -13.70
N LEU A 138 0.84 -4.86 -14.54
CA LEU A 138 0.49 -5.35 -15.88
C LEU A 138 1.60 -5.16 -16.92
N SER A 139 2.33 -4.05 -16.88
CA SER A 139 3.28 -3.66 -17.94
C SER A 139 4.74 -3.99 -17.62
N VAL A 140 5.08 -4.18 -16.34
CA VAL A 140 6.43 -4.52 -15.90
C VAL A 140 6.46 -5.90 -15.24
N GLY A 141 5.63 -6.11 -14.21
CA GLY A 141 5.62 -7.35 -13.45
C GLY A 141 5.26 -8.58 -14.28
N VAL A 142 4.09 -8.56 -14.93
CA VAL A 142 3.61 -9.68 -15.75
C VAL A 142 4.62 -10.06 -16.86
N PRO A 143 5.12 -9.14 -17.71
CA PRO A 143 6.08 -9.50 -18.75
C PRO A 143 7.39 -10.09 -18.20
N ALA A 144 7.91 -9.54 -17.10
CA ALA A 144 9.13 -10.06 -16.48
C ALA A 144 8.94 -11.51 -15.99
N ILE A 145 7.83 -11.78 -15.30
CA ILE A 145 7.51 -13.11 -14.77
C ILE A 145 7.26 -14.10 -15.91
N VAL A 146 6.46 -13.72 -16.90
CA VAL A 146 6.12 -14.58 -18.06
C VAL A 146 7.39 -14.96 -18.84
N ALA A 147 8.30 -14.01 -19.04
CA ALA A 147 9.58 -14.27 -19.71
C ALA A 147 10.47 -15.21 -18.89
N ALA A 148 10.58 -14.98 -17.58
CA ALA A 148 11.37 -15.83 -16.67
C ALA A 148 10.83 -17.27 -16.58
N GLU A 149 9.50 -17.43 -16.60
CA GLU A 149 8.84 -18.74 -16.56
C GLU A 149 8.77 -19.43 -17.94
N GLY A 150 9.27 -18.78 -19.01
CA GLY A 150 9.27 -19.35 -20.36
C GLY A 150 7.86 -19.58 -20.94
N LEU A 151 6.88 -18.78 -20.50
CA LEU A 151 5.49 -18.93 -20.92
C LEU A 151 5.24 -18.25 -22.28
N SER A 152 4.69 -19.01 -23.23
CA SER A 152 4.23 -18.47 -24.53
C SER A 152 2.78 -18.00 -24.52
N SER A 153 1.99 -18.48 -23.57
CA SER A 153 0.59 -18.11 -23.37
C SER A 153 0.20 -18.30 -21.90
N TYR A 154 -0.71 -17.45 -21.42
CA TYR A 154 -1.12 -17.41 -20.02
C TYR A 154 -2.49 -16.74 -19.88
N ARG A 155 -3.10 -16.87 -18.70
CA ARG A 155 -4.29 -16.14 -18.28
C ARG A 155 -3.98 -15.35 -17.02
N LEU A 156 -4.43 -14.09 -17.01
CA LEU A 156 -4.44 -13.26 -15.81
C LEU A 156 -5.81 -13.35 -15.16
N VAL A 157 -5.86 -13.50 -13.84
CA VAL A 157 -7.11 -13.50 -13.08
C VAL A 157 -6.96 -12.59 -11.86
N ILE A 158 -7.93 -11.71 -11.64
CA ILE A 158 -8.11 -10.97 -10.40
C ILE A 158 -9.52 -11.26 -9.93
N ASN A 159 -9.64 -11.81 -8.73
CA ASN A 159 -10.92 -12.10 -8.10
C ASN A 159 -11.31 -10.93 -7.20
N ASP A 160 -12.58 -10.53 -7.25
CA ASP A 160 -13.10 -9.44 -6.44
C ASP A 160 -14.32 -9.90 -5.63
N GLY A 161 -14.14 -10.06 -4.32
CA GLY A 161 -15.16 -10.55 -3.39
C GLY A 161 -15.22 -12.08 -3.26
N GLU A 162 -15.93 -12.53 -2.23
CA GLU A 162 -15.99 -13.94 -1.83
C GLU A 162 -16.63 -14.83 -2.91
N ASP A 163 -17.72 -14.38 -3.55
CA ASP A 163 -18.40 -15.13 -4.61
C ASP A 163 -17.52 -15.31 -5.87
N ALA A 164 -16.55 -14.42 -6.07
CA ALA A 164 -15.53 -14.55 -7.11
C ALA A 164 -14.34 -15.40 -6.67
N CYS A 165 -14.42 -16.06 -5.50
CA CYS A 165 -13.34 -16.84 -4.89
C CYS A 165 -12.11 -16.00 -4.52
N GLN A 166 -12.29 -14.74 -4.08
CA GLN A 166 -11.19 -13.99 -3.47
C GLN A 166 -10.94 -14.51 -2.04
N SER A 167 -9.79 -15.14 -1.82
CA SER A 167 -9.43 -15.77 -0.54
C SER A 167 -8.62 -14.86 0.39
N VAL A 168 -7.86 -13.92 -0.17
CA VAL A 168 -7.03 -12.97 0.58
C VAL A 168 -7.38 -11.54 0.18
N PHE A 169 -7.70 -10.71 1.16
CA PHE A 169 -8.08 -9.31 0.99
C PHE A 169 -6.86 -8.38 0.89
N HIS A 170 -6.00 -8.72 -0.07
CA HIS A 170 -4.86 -7.95 -0.55
C HIS A 170 -4.82 -8.21 -2.05
N LEU A 171 -4.88 -7.18 -2.88
CA LEU A 171 -4.98 -7.32 -4.32
C LEU A 171 -3.88 -8.25 -4.85
N HIS A 172 -4.29 -9.29 -5.56
CA HIS A 172 -3.38 -10.24 -6.18
C HIS A 172 -3.87 -10.58 -7.57
N MET A 173 -2.92 -10.74 -8.47
CA MET A 173 -3.15 -11.17 -9.83
C MET A 173 -2.56 -12.56 -10.00
N HIS A 174 -3.40 -13.51 -10.34
CA HIS A 174 -2.96 -14.85 -10.72
C HIS A 174 -2.40 -14.80 -12.13
N ILE A 175 -1.21 -15.35 -12.34
CA ILE A 175 -0.60 -15.62 -13.64
C ILE A 175 -0.59 -17.13 -13.82
N ILE A 176 -1.46 -17.64 -14.70
CA ILE A 176 -1.73 -19.07 -14.87
C ILE A 176 -1.30 -19.49 -16.27
N GLY A 177 -0.42 -20.48 -16.38
CA GLY A 177 0.15 -20.93 -17.65
C GLY A 177 0.74 -22.34 -17.61
N GLY A 178 1.44 -22.71 -18.68
CA GLY A 178 2.11 -24.02 -18.81
C GLY A 178 1.18 -25.17 -19.23
N LYS A 179 -0.10 -24.90 -19.51
CA LYS A 179 -1.04 -25.84 -20.14
C LYS A 179 -2.11 -25.11 -20.92
N LYS A 180 -2.85 -25.83 -21.76
CA LYS A 180 -4.09 -25.32 -22.38
C LYS A 180 -5.15 -25.07 -21.30
N LEU A 181 -5.70 -23.86 -21.25
CA LEU A 181 -6.76 -23.48 -20.30
C LEU A 181 -8.14 -23.60 -20.94
N SER A 182 -9.15 -23.92 -20.12
CA SER A 182 -10.55 -24.07 -20.54
C SER A 182 -11.28 -22.73 -20.67
N TRP A 183 -12.47 -22.78 -21.30
CA TRP A 183 -13.43 -21.69 -21.39
C TRP A 183 -14.86 -22.24 -21.13
N PRO A 184 -15.71 -21.56 -20.34
CA PRO A 184 -15.47 -20.30 -19.64
C PRO A 184 -14.47 -20.44 -18.47
N PRO A 185 -13.84 -19.34 -18.03
CA PRO A 185 -12.88 -19.37 -16.93
C PRO A 185 -13.63 -19.60 -15.61
N GLY A 186 -13.59 -20.83 -15.08
CA GLY A 186 -14.26 -21.22 -13.83
C GLY A 186 -15.32 -22.30 -13.97
N ALA A 187 -15.63 -22.75 -15.19
CA ALA A 187 -16.44 -23.97 -15.36
C ALA A 187 -15.64 -25.20 -14.93
N GLN A 188 -16.26 -26.02 -14.07
CA GLN A 188 -15.84 -27.39 -13.79
C GLN A 188 -16.27 -28.33 -14.93
#